data_AF-A0A7G5GRM0-F1
#
_entry.id   AF-A0A7G5GRM0-F1
#
_cell.length_a   1.000
_cell.length_b   1.000
_cell.length_c   1.000
_cell.angle_alpha   90.00
_cell.angle_beta   90.00
_cell.angle_gamma   90.00
#
_symmetry.space_group_name_H-M   'P 1'
#
loop_
_entity.id
_entity.type
_entity.pdbx_description
1 polymer ?
#
loop_
_entity_poly.entity_id
_entity_poly.type
_entity_poly.pdbx_seq_one_letter_code
_entity_poly.pdbx_strand_id
1 'polypeptide(L)'
;MKIDELKSHLKKGEVYRRVDLAKWSKSIDRHLDQLVADGTLQKLAPGMYYVPKETVFGQTPPNEEILVRRFLNDDRFLLTSPNSYNSLGVGTTQLYNQRIVYNHKRHGEFKLGNRNFSFRKKPHFPKKATQEFLLVDLLNNLDTLAEDQNHVLKNVFTKALTMDTNKLKQAVSEYGHVKTKKLLEPFIQTSEQSHYAH
;
A
#
# COMPACT_ATOMS: atom_id res chain seq x y z
N MET A 1 -11.50 19.79 32.13
CA MET A 1 -10.44 19.89 31.11
C MET A 1 -11.03 20.56 29.89
N LYS A 2 -10.45 21.67 29.43
CA LYS A 2 -11.03 22.53 28.39
C LYS A 2 -10.68 21.99 27.00
N ILE A 3 -11.54 22.24 26.01
CA ILE A 3 -11.30 21.84 24.61
C ILE A 3 -10.00 22.46 24.04
N ASP A 4 -9.62 23.64 24.53
CA ASP A 4 -8.42 24.36 24.11
C ASP A 4 -7.13 23.60 24.44
N GLU A 5 -7.12 22.88 25.56
CA GLU A 5 -6.00 22.03 25.96
C GLU A 5 -5.80 20.90 24.94
N LEU A 6 -6.89 20.26 24.50
CA LEU A 6 -6.84 19.24 23.45
C LEU A 6 -6.37 19.84 22.12
N LYS A 7 -6.87 21.03 21.73
CA LYS A 7 -6.45 21.73 20.50
C LYS A 7 -4.94 22.00 20.49
N SER A 8 -4.33 22.30 21.64
CA SER A 8 -2.89 22.59 21.74
C SER A 8 -1.99 21.41 21.35
N HIS A 9 -2.50 20.17 21.41
CA HIS A 9 -1.78 18.96 21.01
C HIS A 9 -1.95 18.58 19.53
N LEU A 10 -2.87 19.24 18.82
CA LEU A 10 -3.17 18.95 17.42
C LEU A 10 -2.18 19.63 16.48
N LYS A 11 -1.65 18.87 15.53
CA LYS A 11 -0.75 19.37 14.47
C LYS A 11 -1.44 19.29 13.12
N LYS A 12 -1.46 20.40 12.38
CA LYS A 12 -1.99 20.44 11.01
C LYS A 12 -1.27 19.42 10.14
N GLY A 13 -2.02 18.65 9.36
CA GLY A 13 -1.48 17.59 8.51
C GLY A 13 -1.39 16.21 9.17
N GLU A 14 -1.60 16.10 10.49
CA GLU A 14 -1.54 14.83 11.20
C GLU A 14 -2.90 14.11 11.27
N VAL A 15 -2.81 12.79 11.40
CA VAL A 15 -3.96 11.91 11.63
C VAL A 15 -3.85 11.29 13.01
N TYR A 16 -4.95 11.35 13.75
CA TYR A 16 -5.05 10.86 15.12
C TYR A 16 -6.14 9.80 15.23
N ARG A 17 -5.94 8.81 16.10
CA ARG A 17 -7.02 7.94 16.55
C ARG A 17 -7.66 8.51 17.79
N ARG A 18 -8.93 8.18 18.02
CA ARG A 18 -9.66 8.50 19.26
C ARG A 18 -8.85 8.13 20.51
N VAL A 19 -8.21 6.96 20.50
CA VAL A 19 -7.40 6.46 21.64
C VAL A 19 -6.15 7.30 21.90
N ASP A 20 -5.58 7.93 20.87
CA ASP A 20 -4.41 8.79 21.02
C ASP A 20 -4.82 10.12 21.68
N LEU A 21 -5.96 10.66 21.25
CA LEU A 21 -6.54 11.92 21.77
C LEU A 21 -7.17 11.79 23.16
N ALA A 22 -7.66 10.60 23.52
CA ALA A 22 -8.25 10.33 24.83
C ALA A 22 -7.27 10.56 26.00
N LYS A 23 -5.95 10.50 25.73
CA LYS A 23 -4.90 10.83 26.72
C LYS A 23 -4.94 12.29 27.16
N TRP A 24 -5.46 13.15 26.30
CA TRP A 24 -5.59 14.58 26.51
C TRP A 24 -7.04 15.00 26.63
N SER A 25 -7.98 14.09 26.93
CA SER A 25 -9.38 14.43 27.16
C SER A 25 -10.17 13.43 28.00
N LYS A 26 -10.69 13.90 29.14
CA LYS A 26 -11.67 13.17 29.97
C LYS A 26 -13.08 13.11 29.35
N SER A 27 -13.36 13.90 28.32
CA SER A 27 -14.65 13.97 27.63
C SER A 27 -14.45 13.86 26.11
N ILE A 28 -13.71 12.84 25.69
CA ILE A 28 -13.17 12.75 24.33
C ILE A 28 -14.25 12.78 23.25
N ASP A 29 -15.37 12.08 23.41
CA ASP A 29 -16.42 12.02 22.39
C ASP A 29 -17.05 13.39 22.16
N ARG A 30 -17.44 14.07 23.25
CA ARG A 30 -17.95 15.45 23.19
C ARG A 30 -16.97 16.42 22.52
N HIS A 31 -15.68 16.32 22.85
CA HIS A 31 -14.67 17.19 22.23
C HIS A 31 -14.46 16.87 20.75
N LEU A 32 -14.46 15.60 20.36
CA LEU A 32 -14.34 15.21 18.95
C LEU A 32 -15.51 15.75 18.13
N ASP A 33 -16.74 15.64 18.64
CA ASP A 33 -17.92 16.19 17.96
C ASP A 33 -17.81 17.70 17.78
N GLN A 34 -17.37 18.42 18.81
CA GLN A 34 -17.15 19.87 18.75
C GLN A 34 -16.06 20.25 17.73
N LEU A 35 -14.94 19.53 17.74
CA LEU A 35 -13.81 19.77 16.81
C LEU A 35 -14.13 19.39 15.37
N VAL A 36 -15.02 18.42 15.16
CA VAL A 36 -15.51 18.08 13.83
C VAL A 36 -16.51 19.12 13.34
N ALA A 37 -17.41 19.57 14.22
CA ALA A 37 -18.40 20.60 13.90
C ALA A 37 -17.76 21.96 13.58
N ASP A 38 -16.68 22.34 14.28
CA ASP A 38 -15.97 23.60 14.05
C ASP A 38 -14.91 23.53 12.94
N GLY A 39 -14.74 22.36 12.30
CA GLY A 39 -13.80 22.15 11.20
C GLY A 39 -12.34 21.98 11.60
N THR A 40 -12.00 22.02 12.89
CA THR A 40 -10.64 21.73 13.38
C THR A 40 -10.20 20.31 13.03
N LEU A 41 -11.14 19.36 13.05
CA LEU A 41 -10.94 17.96 12.69
C LEU A 41 -11.86 17.55 11.55
N GLN A 42 -11.35 16.68 10.67
CA GLN A 42 -12.13 15.96 9.68
C GLN A 42 -12.20 14.48 10.06
N LYS A 43 -13.39 13.89 10.12
CA LYS A 43 -13.55 12.44 10.36
C LYS A 43 -13.14 11.67 9.11
N LEU A 44 -12.23 10.72 9.26
CA LEU A 44 -11.70 9.89 8.17
C LEU A 44 -12.31 8.50 8.14
N ALA A 45 -12.47 7.89 9.31
CA ALA A 45 -13.01 6.55 9.51
C ALA A 45 -13.50 6.45 10.97
N PRO A 46 -14.19 5.36 11.38
CA PRO A 46 -14.52 5.16 12.78
C PRO A 46 -13.30 5.29 13.69
N GLY A 47 -13.34 6.27 14.59
CA GLY A 47 -12.25 6.55 15.53
C GLY A 47 -10.99 7.17 14.92
N MET A 48 -11.02 7.67 13.67
CA MET A 48 -9.88 8.36 13.04
C MET A 48 -10.24 9.76 12.58
N TYR A 49 -9.34 10.70 12.87
CA TYR A 49 -9.53 12.13 12.65
C TYR A 49 -8.28 12.76 12.04
N TYR A 50 -8.47 13.65 11.08
CA TYR A 50 -7.41 14.41 10.41
C TYR A 50 -7.49 15.86 10.86
N VAL A 51 -6.35 16.51 11.07
CA VAL A 51 -6.29 17.97 11.26
C VAL A 51 -5.98 18.60 9.90
N PRO A 52 -6.95 19.26 9.23
CA PRO A 52 -6.73 19.78 7.89
C PRO A 52 -5.55 20.74 7.82
N LYS A 53 -4.73 20.57 6.77
CA LYS A 53 -3.73 21.56 6.37
C LYS A 53 -4.30 22.38 5.22
N GLU A 54 -4.30 23.69 5.39
CA GLU A 54 -4.74 24.62 4.34
C GLU A 54 -3.59 24.95 3.40
N THR A 55 -3.94 25.10 2.13
CA THR A 55 -3.08 25.60 1.07
C THR A 55 -3.86 26.64 0.26
N VAL A 56 -3.19 27.31 -0.69
CA VAL A 56 -3.84 28.24 -1.62
C VAL A 56 -4.95 27.58 -2.45
N PHE A 57 -4.97 26.24 -2.54
CA PHE A 57 -5.97 25.44 -3.23
C PHE A 57 -7.03 24.84 -2.30
N GLY A 58 -7.08 25.27 -1.03
CA GLY A 58 -7.98 24.74 -0.01
C GLY A 58 -7.34 23.66 0.87
N GLN A 59 -8.18 22.89 1.56
CA GLN A 59 -7.76 21.83 2.47
C GLN A 59 -7.14 20.66 1.70
N THR A 60 -5.92 20.27 2.06
CA THR A 60 -5.26 19.10 1.46
C THR A 60 -5.74 17.82 2.13
N PRO A 61 -5.94 16.72 1.38
CA PRO A 61 -6.17 15.42 2.00
C PRO A 61 -4.94 14.94 2.80
N PRO A 62 -5.11 14.06 3.78
CA PRO A 62 -3.99 13.44 4.47
C PRO A 62 -3.11 12.65 3.49
N ASN A 63 -1.81 12.59 3.77
CA ASN A 63 -0.90 11.71 3.08
C ASN A 63 -1.35 10.24 3.24
N GLU A 64 -1.37 9.47 2.14
CA GLU A 64 -1.87 8.08 2.14
C GLU A 64 -1.09 7.18 3.10
N GLU A 65 0.23 7.35 3.20
CA GLU A 65 1.06 6.56 4.12
C GLU A 65 0.70 6.88 5.58
N ILE A 66 0.51 8.14 5.94
CA ILE A 66 0.09 8.53 7.29
C ILE A 66 -1.28 7.93 7.62
N LEU A 67 -2.21 8.02 6.67
CA LEU A 67 -3.56 7.50 6.81
C LEU A 67 -3.55 5.98 7.06
N VAL A 68 -2.84 5.22 6.23
CA VAL A 68 -2.72 3.77 6.33
C VAL A 68 -1.96 3.37 7.59
N ARG A 69 -0.84 4.04 7.91
CA ARG A 69 -0.04 3.82 9.12
C ARG A 69 -0.90 3.94 10.38
N ARG A 70 -1.68 5.02 10.47
CA ARG A 70 -2.57 5.25 11.62
C ARG A 70 -3.72 4.26 11.67
N PHE A 71 -4.29 3.87 10.53
CA PHE A 71 -5.36 2.88 10.47
C PHE A 71 -4.89 1.47 10.89
N LEU A 72 -3.70 1.05 10.47
CA LEU A 72 -3.09 -0.22 10.87
C LEU A 72 -2.45 -0.18 12.25
N ASN A 73 -2.13 1.03 12.74
CA ASN A 73 -1.21 1.23 13.86
C ASN A 73 0.07 0.40 13.65
N ASP A 74 0.66 0.54 12.47
CA ASP A 74 1.83 -0.21 12.01
C ASP A 74 2.59 0.58 10.95
N ASP A 75 3.91 0.39 10.92
CA ASP A 75 4.80 0.90 9.88
C ASP A 75 5.11 -0.16 8.82
N ARG A 76 4.77 -1.42 9.09
CA ARG A 76 5.04 -2.56 8.21
C ARG A 76 3.89 -2.78 7.24
N PHE A 77 3.88 -1.99 6.18
CA PHE A 77 2.96 -2.14 5.05
C PHE A 77 3.62 -1.68 3.75
N LEU A 78 3.09 -2.15 2.63
CA LEU A 78 3.44 -1.66 1.30
C LEU A 78 2.19 -1.12 0.62
N LEU A 79 2.21 0.18 0.32
CA LEU A 79 1.18 0.86 -0.46
C LEU A 79 1.54 0.74 -1.94
N THR A 80 0.62 0.23 -2.76
CA THR A 80 0.82 0.01 -4.19
C THR A 80 -0.48 0.18 -4.97
N SER A 81 -0.43 0.01 -6.29
CA SER A 81 -1.60 -0.06 -7.17
C SER A 81 -1.27 -0.90 -8.40
N PRO A 82 -2.26 -1.43 -9.13
CA PRO A 82 -2.00 -2.11 -10.40
C PRO A 82 -1.22 -1.23 -11.40
N ASN A 83 -1.40 0.09 -11.35
CA ASN A 83 -0.66 1.05 -12.19
C ASN A 83 0.86 0.98 -11.98
N SER A 84 1.32 0.45 -10.84
CA SER A 84 2.75 0.28 -10.58
C SER A 84 3.40 -0.75 -11.51
N TYR A 85 2.63 -1.65 -12.14
CA TYR A 85 3.16 -2.60 -13.12
C TYR A 85 3.64 -1.91 -14.41
N ASN A 86 3.16 -0.70 -14.70
CA ASN A 86 3.56 0.06 -15.90
C ASN A 86 5.07 0.36 -15.91
N SER A 87 5.71 0.48 -14.74
CA SER A 87 7.17 0.67 -14.67
C SER A 87 7.98 -0.55 -15.14
N LEU A 88 7.34 -1.71 -15.30
CA LEU A 88 7.98 -2.91 -15.82
C LEU A 88 8.11 -2.89 -17.36
N GLY A 89 7.35 -2.04 -18.05
CA GLY A 89 7.35 -1.97 -19.52
C GLY A 89 6.77 -3.21 -20.20
N VAL A 90 5.89 -3.95 -19.52
CA VAL A 90 5.35 -5.24 -20.02
C VAL A 90 4.01 -5.12 -20.75
N GLY A 91 3.62 -3.89 -21.10
CA GLY A 91 2.39 -3.63 -21.85
C GLY A 91 1.12 -3.54 -21.02
N THR A 92 1.23 -3.33 -19.69
CA THR A 92 0.08 -2.89 -18.89
C THR A 92 -0.20 -1.42 -19.18
N THR A 93 -1.43 -1.11 -19.58
CA THR A 93 -1.81 0.25 -20.02
C THR A 93 -3.11 0.75 -19.40
N GLN A 94 -3.88 -0.15 -18.78
CA GLN A 94 -5.12 0.23 -18.13
C GLN A 94 -4.84 1.07 -16.88
N LEU A 95 -5.61 2.15 -16.72
CA LEU A 95 -5.57 2.98 -15.52
C LEU A 95 -6.58 2.46 -14.49
N TYR A 96 -6.09 2.16 -13.29
CA TYR A 96 -6.87 1.66 -12.17
C TYR A 96 -7.02 2.73 -11.09
N ASN A 97 -8.26 2.96 -10.66
CA ASN A 97 -8.57 3.77 -9.48
C ASN A 97 -8.63 2.89 -8.21
N GLN A 98 -7.57 2.12 -7.97
CA GLN A 98 -7.49 1.19 -6.84
C GLN A 98 -6.17 1.37 -6.08
N ARG A 99 -6.27 1.54 -4.76
CA ARG A 99 -5.12 1.49 -3.84
C ARG A 99 -5.08 0.16 -3.14
N ILE A 100 -3.93 -0.48 -3.12
CA ILE A 100 -3.71 -1.77 -2.46
C ILE A 100 -2.73 -1.56 -1.31
N VAL A 101 -3.05 -2.17 -0.16
CA VAL A 101 -2.20 -2.15 1.03
C VAL A 101 -1.84 -3.57 1.44
N TYR A 102 -0.63 -4.01 1.09
CA TYR A 102 -0.07 -5.23 1.63
C TYR A 102 0.37 -4.99 3.08
N ASN A 103 -0.10 -5.85 3.98
CA ASN A 103 0.13 -5.69 5.42
C ASN A 103 0.00 -7.05 6.15
N HIS A 104 0.26 -7.09 7.45
CA HIS A 104 0.16 -8.32 8.25
C HIS A 104 -1.08 -8.37 9.18
N LYS A 105 -1.88 -7.30 9.25
CA LYS A 105 -2.91 -7.13 10.29
C LYS A 105 -4.34 -7.30 9.77
N ARG A 106 -4.70 -6.59 8.70
CA ARG A 106 -6.06 -6.46 8.18
C ARG A 106 -6.17 -6.98 6.75
N HIS A 107 -7.36 -7.48 6.42
CA HIS A 107 -7.78 -7.85 5.08
C HIS A 107 -9.18 -7.29 4.82
N GLY A 108 -9.46 -6.85 3.60
CA GLY A 108 -10.77 -6.32 3.18
C GLY A 108 -10.70 -4.92 2.58
N GLU A 109 -11.85 -4.42 2.13
CA GLU A 109 -11.98 -3.08 1.57
C GLU A 109 -12.33 -2.07 2.67
N PHE A 110 -11.60 -0.95 2.70
CA PHE A 110 -11.81 0.11 3.70
C PHE A 110 -11.83 1.47 3.02
N LYS A 111 -12.83 2.28 3.38
CA LYS A 111 -12.90 3.69 3.01
C LYS A 111 -12.23 4.53 4.10
N LEU A 112 -11.15 5.22 3.75
CA LEU A 112 -10.42 6.13 4.64
C LEU A 112 -10.48 7.54 4.04
N GLY A 113 -11.22 8.43 4.70
CA GLY A 113 -11.63 9.71 4.13
C GLY A 113 -12.49 9.49 2.89
N ASN A 114 -12.07 10.06 1.76
CA ASN A 114 -12.77 9.94 0.47
C ASN A 114 -12.14 8.90 -0.47
N ARG A 115 -11.28 8.01 0.03
CA ARG A 115 -10.56 7.01 -0.79
C ARG A 115 -10.84 5.59 -0.33
N ASN A 116 -10.95 4.68 -1.29
CA ASN A 116 -11.10 3.24 -1.05
C ASN A 116 -9.72 2.56 -1.13
N PHE A 117 -9.48 1.66 -0.20
CA PHE A 117 -8.24 0.88 -0.09
C PHE A 117 -8.56 -0.61 0.05
N SER A 118 -7.89 -1.42 -0.77
CA SER A 118 -7.91 -2.87 -0.69
C SER A 118 -6.78 -3.35 0.22
N PHE A 119 -7.11 -3.66 1.47
CA PHE A 119 -6.14 -4.21 2.42
C PHE A 119 -6.01 -5.71 2.19
N ARG A 120 -4.78 -6.15 1.96
CA ARG A 120 -4.47 -7.55 1.65
C ARG A 120 -3.44 -8.07 2.64
N LYS A 121 -3.85 -9.00 3.49
CA LYS A 121 -2.92 -9.68 4.40
C LYS A 121 -1.97 -10.57 3.59
N LYS A 122 -0.66 -10.31 3.70
CA LYS A 122 0.39 -11.09 3.05
C LYS A 122 1.44 -11.52 4.09
N PRO A 123 1.95 -12.76 4.05
CA PRO A 123 2.97 -13.24 4.99
C PRO A 123 4.31 -12.53 4.77
N HIS A 124 4.63 -12.20 3.52
CA HIS A 124 5.84 -11.50 3.14
C HIS A 124 5.53 -10.43 2.08
N PHE A 125 6.25 -9.31 2.12
CA PHE A 125 6.33 -8.27 1.09
C PHE A 125 7.52 -7.36 1.42
N PRO A 126 8.16 -6.72 0.41
CA PRO A 126 9.30 -5.85 0.65
C PRO A 126 8.86 -4.51 1.25
N LYS A 127 9.81 -3.81 1.90
CA LYS A 127 9.57 -2.45 2.43
C LYS A 127 9.28 -1.41 1.33
N LYS A 128 9.85 -1.62 0.14
CA LYS A 128 9.64 -0.81 -1.06
C LYS A 128 9.46 -1.76 -2.24
N ALA A 129 8.56 -1.42 -3.15
CA ALA A 129 8.35 -2.22 -4.35
C ALA A 129 9.62 -2.20 -5.23
N THR A 130 10.21 -3.37 -5.46
CA THR A 130 11.28 -3.57 -6.45
C THR A 130 10.70 -4.06 -7.76
N GLN A 131 11.47 -4.03 -8.86
CA GLN A 131 10.98 -4.52 -10.15
C GLN A 131 10.67 -6.02 -10.10
N GLU A 132 11.53 -6.81 -9.44
CA GLU A 132 11.36 -8.25 -9.28
C GLU A 132 10.10 -8.58 -8.47
N PHE A 133 9.88 -7.87 -7.37
CA PHE A 133 8.65 -7.98 -6.60
C PHE A 133 7.42 -7.63 -7.44
N LEU A 134 7.45 -6.51 -8.17
CA LEU A 134 6.32 -6.08 -8.99
C LEU A 134 6.01 -7.08 -10.11
N LEU A 135 7.03 -7.73 -10.70
CA LEU A 135 6.83 -8.75 -11.72
C LEU A 135 6.15 -10.00 -11.14
N VAL A 136 6.58 -10.46 -9.96
CA VAL A 136 5.93 -11.57 -9.25
C VAL A 136 4.50 -11.19 -8.82
N ASP A 137 4.31 -9.96 -8.34
CA ASP A 137 3.01 -9.45 -7.92
C ASP A 137 2.04 -9.32 -9.10
N LEU A 138 2.51 -8.83 -10.25
CA LEU A 138 1.72 -8.81 -11.48
C LEU A 138 1.22 -10.21 -11.83
N LEU A 139 2.09 -11.22 -11.86
CA LEU A 139 1.68 -12.59 -12.19
C LEU A 139 0.75 -13.21 -11.15
N ASN A 140 0.92 -12.87 -9.87
CA ASN A 140 0.01 -13.31 -8.80
C ASN A 140 -1.41 -12.74 -8.94
N ASN A 141 -1.58 -11.63 -9.66
CA ASN A 141 -2.85 -10.89 -9.78
C ASN A 141 -3.33 -10.74 -11.23
N LEU A 142 -2.67 -11.38 -12.21
CA LEU A 142 -2.90 -11.14 -13.64
C LEU A 142 -4.35 -11.40 -14.06
N ASP A 143 -5.01 -12.36 -13.43
CA ASP A 143 -6.41 -12.72 -13.62
C ASP A 143 -7.40 -11.64 -13.16
N THR A 144 -6.97 -10.74 -12.28
CA THR A 144 -7.78 -9.61 -11.79
C THR A 144 -7.63 -8.35 -12.67
N LEU A 145 -6.73 -8.36 -13.64
CA LEU A 145 -6.44 -7.22 -14.49
C LEU A 145 -7.22 -7.30 -15.80
N ALA A 146 -7.88 -6.21 -16.16
CA ALA A 146 -8.44 -5.97 -17.50
C ALA A 146 -7.35 -5.66 -18.54
N GLU A 147 -6.37 -6.56 -18.69
CA GLU A 147 -5.26 -6.47 -19.64
C GLU A 147 -5.28 -7.70 -20.57
N ASP A 148 -4.61 -7.62 -21.73
CA ASP A 148 -4.35 -8.80 -22.56
C ASP A 148 -3.33 -9.70 -21.85
N GLN A 149 -3.84 -10.72 -21.16
CA GLN A 149 -3.02 -11.61 -20.34
C GLN A 149 -1.94 -12.33 -21.14
N ASN A 150 -2.21 -12.71 -22.40
CA ASN A 150 -1.23 -13.44 -23.22
C ASN A 150 -0.11 -12.51 -23.66
N HIS A 151 -0.45 -11.28 -24.07
CA HIS A 151 0.52 -10.27 -24.43
C HIS A 151 1.39 -9.86 -23.22
N VAL A 152 0.76 -9.61 -22.07
CA VAL A 152 1.48 -9.28 -20.83
C VAL A 152 2.41 -10.42 -20.42
N LEU A 153 1.94 -11.68 -20.45
CA LEU A 153 2.75 -12.83 -20.05
C LEU A 153 4.00 -13.00 -20.92
N LYS A 154 3.86 -12.82 -22.25
CA LYS A 154 5.00 -12.84 -23.18
C LYS A 154 6.05 -11.80 -22.80
N ASN A 155 5.62 -10.56 -22.54
CA ASN A 155 6.53 -9.47 -22.20
C ASN A 155 7.15 -9.65 -20.81
N VAL A 156 6.41 -10.22 -19.86
CA VAL A 156 6.93 -10.57 -18.53
C VAL A 156 8.09 -11.56 -18.64
N PHE A 157 8.00 -12.57 -19.51
CA PHE A 157 9.09 -13.53 -19.71
C PHE A 157 10.33 -12.87 -20.34
N THR A 158 10.15 -12.02 -21.36
CA THR A 158 11.26 -11.23 -21.91
C THR A 158 11.89 -10.34 -20.84
N LYS A 159 11.06 -9.69 -20.01
CA LYS A 159 11.53 -8.83 -18.93
C LYS A 159 12.30 -9.61 -17.86
N ALA A 160 11.83 -10.80 -17.47
CA ALA A 160 12.47 -11.65 -16.47
C ALA A 160 13.92 -12.01 -16.84
N LEU A 161 14.19 -12.25 -18.14
CA LEU A 161 15.55 -12.53 -18.64
C LEU A 161 16.54 -11.37 -18.46
N THR A 162 16.05 -10.14 -18.29
CA THR A 162 16.87 -8.94 -18.10
C THR A 162 17.07 -8.57 -16.63
N MET A 163 16.39 -9.26 -15.71
CA MET A 163 16.43 -8.95 -14.28
C MET A 163 17.60 -9.65 -13.58
N ASP A 164 17.95 -9.13 -12.41
CA ASP A 164 18.87 -9.78 -11.48
C ASP A 164 18.28 -11.11 -11.01
N THR A 165 18.88 -12.23 -11.45
CA THR A 165 18.36 -13.58 -11.21
C THR A 165 18.26 -13.92 -9.73
N ASN A 166 19.19 -13.44 -8.89
CA ASN A 166 19.18 -13.71 -7.45
C ASN A 166 18.02 -12.98 -6.78
N LYS A 167 17.80 -11.71 -7.13
CA LYS A 167 16.65 -10.93 -6.62
C LYS A 167 15.32 -11.50 -7.11
N LEU A 168 15.26 -11.97 -8.36
CA LEU A 168 14.07 -12.60 -8.92
C LEU A 168 13.76 -13.92 -8.22
N LYS A 169 14.77 -14.79 -8.04
CA LYS A 169 14.66 -16.06 -7.29
C LYS A 169 14.15 -15.81 -5.87
N GLN A 170 14.69 -14.79 -5.20
CA GLN A 170 14.23 -14.40 -3.86
C GLN A 170 12.75 -13.96 -3.87
N ALA A 171 12.38 -13.03 -4.76
CA ALA A 171 11.01 -12.53 -4.86
C ALA A 171 10.00 -13.66 -5.18
N VAL A 172 10.36 -14.58 -6.07
CA VAL A 172 9.54 -15.74 -6.42
C VAL A 172 9.37 -16.65 -5.21
N SER A 173 10.44 -16.94 -4.47
CA SER A 173 10.41 -17.81 -3.30
C SER A 173 9.52 -17.24 -2.19
N GLU A 174 9.73 -15.96 -1.85
CA GLU A 174 9.10 -15.29 -0.72
C GLU A 174 7.64 -14.88 -0.99
N TYR A 175 7.29 -14.59 -2.24
CA TYR A 175 6.01 -13.96 -2.57
C TYR A 175 5.19 -14.64 -3.67
N GLY A 176 5.79 -15.50 -4.51
CA GLY A 176 5.10 -16.16 -5.61
C GLY A 176 4.02 -17.13 -5.13
N HIS A 177 2.83 -17.08 -5.73
CA HIS A 177 1.84 -18.16 -5.62
C HIS A 177 2.33 -19.39 -6.42
N VAL A 178 1.74 -20.56 -6.16
CA VAL A 178 2.16 -21.83 -6.82
C VAL A 178 2.21 -21.70 -8.35
N LYS A 179 1.19 -21.10 -8.97
CA LYS A 179 1.15 -20.84 -10.42
C LYS A 179 2.32 -19.94 -10.86
N THR A 180 2.52 -18.83 -10.18
CA THR A 180 3.60 -17.87 -10.47
C THR A 180 4.99 -18.49 -10.33
N LYS A 181 5.21 -19.31 -9.28
CA LYS A 181 6.47 -20.04 -9.10
C LYS A 181 6.76 -20.95 -10.30
N LYS A 182 5.77 -21.74 -10.73
CA LYS A 182 5.90 -22.62 -11.91
C LYS A 182 6.18 -21.82 -13.20
N LEU A 183 5.53 -20.67 -13.38
CA LEU A 183 5.74 -19.82 -14.56
C LEU A 183 7.15 -19.22 -14.61
N LEU A 184 7.73 -18.89 -13.46
CA LEU A 184 9.04 -18.24 -13.38
C LEU A 184 10.22 -19.18 -13.15
N GLU A 185 9.94 -20.46 -12.87
CA GLU A 185 10.95 -21.50 -12.61
C GLU A 185 12.06 -21.57 -13.69
N PRO A 186 11.75 -21.54 -15.01
CA PRO A 186 12.78 -21.59 -16.05
C PRO A 186 13.76 -20.41 -16.04
N PHE A 187 13.37 -19.28 -15.44
CA PHE A 187 14.14 -18.02 -15.44
C PHE A 187 15.00 -17.86 -14.18
N ILE A 188 14.83 -18.73 -13.18
CA ILE A 188 15.55 -18.68 -11.90
C ILE A 188 16.45 -19.90 -11.65
N GLN A 189 16.36 -20.93 -12.50
CA GLN A 189 17.21 -22.14 -12.45
C GLN A 189 18.46 -22.02 -13.33
N THR A 190 18.51 -21.10 -14.28
CA THR A 190 19.58 -20.99 -15.30
C THR A 190 20.93 -20.52 -14.75
N SER A 191 21.03 -20.10 -13.49
CA SER A 191 22.27 -19.57 -12.91
C SER A 191 23.13 -20.60 -12.15
N GLU A 192 22.73 -21.87 -12.06
CA GLU A 192 23.49 -22.90 -11.33
C GLU A 192 24.51 -23.67 -12.19
N GLN A 193 24.56 -23.44 -13.51
CA GLN A 193 25.46 -24.18 -14.42
C GLN A 193 26.77 -23.46 -14.80
N SER A 194 27.01 -22.23 -14.32
CA SER A 194 28.24 -21.47 -14.68
C SER A 194 29.34 -21.49 -13.61
N HIS A 195 29.21 -22.30 -12.54
CA HIS A 195 30.19 -22.34 -11.43
C HIS A 195 31.07 -23.60 -11.36
N TYR A 196 31.06 -24.48 -12.38
CA TYR A 196 31.90 -25.69 -12.41
C TYR A 196 32.72 -25.90 -13.69
N ALA A 197 32.97 -24.85 -14.47
CA ALA A 197 33.87 -24.94 -15.62
C ALA A 197 34.92 -23.83 -15.56
N HIS A 198 35.97 -24.06 -14.78
CA HIS A 198 37.35 -23.62 -15.03
C HIS A 198 38.31 -24.41 -14.15
#